data_AF-M2B5J5-F1
#
_entry.id   AF-M2B5J5-F1
#
_cell.length_a   1.000
_cell.length_b   1.000
_cell.length_c   1.000
_cell.angle_alpha   90.00
_cell.angle_beta   90.00
_cell.angle_gamma   90.00
#
_symmetry.space_group_name_H-M   'P 1'
#
loop_
_entity.id
_entity.type
_entity.pdbx_description
1 polymer ?
#
loop_
_entity_poly.entity_id
_entity_poly.type
_entity_poly.pdbx_seq_one_letter_code
_entity_poly.pdbx_strand_id
1 'polypeptide(L)'
;MDGTSNTPRYVLNDAAFPACPSLTETSPQDHPIVIYGFSNKSQYDVFLKASSLALTPYPLVKRFLEKHVDQNADEMKLVVVDADSPTQPSVHAATFQNVLEAIRLGSETVNLTHKLILDPTASTYRVESFSLTASSEPAA
;
A
#
# COMPACT_ATOMS: atom_id res chain seq x y z
N MET A 1 -7.33 13.65 9.64
CA MET A 1 -8.53 13.03 9.05
C MET A 1 -8.07 11.72 8.47
N ASP A 2 -8.26 10.66 9.24
CA ASP A 2 -7.89 9.29 8.90
C ASP A 2 -8.83 8.88 7.77
N GLY A 3 -8.30 8.81 6.55
CA GLY A 3 -9.10 8.73 5.34
C GLY A 3 -9.52 7.30 5.02
N THR A 4 -10.68 7.14 4.41
CA THR A 4 -11.01 5.94 3.65
C THR A 4 -10.66 6.15 2.18
N SER A 5 -10.14 5.14 1.51
CA SER A 5 -9.99 5.14 0.05
C SER A 5 -10.78 3.99 -0.56
N ASN A 6 -10.92 3.96 -1.89
CA ASN A 6 -11.60 2.86 -2.57
C ASN A 6 -10.89 1.54 -2.26
N THR A 7 -11.65 0.45 -2.09
CA THR A 7 -11.07 -0.87 -1.82
C THR A 7 -10.29 -1.31 -3.06
N PRO A 8 -8.97 -1.60 -2.95
CA PRO A 8 -8.19 -2.06 -4.09
C PRO A 8 -8.66 -3.46 -4.52
N ARG A 9 -8.83 -3.66 -5.83
CA ARG A 9 -9.32 -4.90 -6.46
C ARG A 9 -8.28 -5.54 -7.37
N TYR A 10 -7.26 -4.78 -7.72
CA TYR A 10 -6.19 -5.19 -8.61
C TYR A 10 -4.85 -4.86 -7.96
N VAL A 11 -3.85 -5.67 -8.25
CA VAL A 11 -2.44 -5.39 -7.97
C VAL A 11 -1.67 -5.41 -9.29
N LEU A 12 -0.59 -4.68 -9.37
CA LEU A 12 0.29 -4.75 -10.53
C LEU A 12 1.41 -5.75 -10.24
N ASN A 13 1.69 -6.64 -11.19
CA ASN A 13 2.83 -7.54 -11.13
C ASN A 13 3.90 -7.09 -12.12
N ASP A 14 5.15 -7.07 -11.66
CA ASP A 14 6.34 -7.03 -12.49
C ASP A 14 6.78 -8.48 -12.78
N ALA A 15 6.56 -8.92 -14.01
CA ALA A 15 6.71 -10.30 -14.43
C ALA A 15 5.93 -11.32 -13.56
N ALA A 16 6.57 -11.86 -12.51
CA ALA A 16 6.03 -12.91 -11.64
C ALA A 16 5.75 -12.44 -10.20
N PHE A 17 6.17 -11.23 -9.83
CA PHE A 17 6.08 -10.72 -8.46
C PHE A 17 5.26 -9.43 -8.41
N PRO A 18 4.55 -9.16 -7.31
CA PRO A 18 3.86 -7.89 -7.15
C PRO A 18 4.85 -6.73 -7.23
N ALA A 19 4.45 -5.67 -7.92
CA ALA A 19 5.22 -4.44 -8.03
C ALA A 19 5.22 -3.74 -6.66
N CYS A 20 6.43 -3.47 -6.17
CA CYS A 20 6.67 -2.85 -4.88
C CYS A 20 7.32 -1.48 -5.08
N PRO A 21 6.91 -0.43 -4.33
CA PRO A 21 7.70 0.79 -4.23
C PRO A 21 9.07 0.49 -3.61
N SER A 22 10.11 1.17 -4.06
CA SER A 22 11.41 1.15 -3.39
C SER A 22 11.28 1.87 -2.05
N LEU A 23 11.59 1.19 -0.95
CA LEU A 23 11.50 1.75 0.41
C LEU A 23 12.89 2.06 0.94
N THR A 24 13.01 3.11 1.74
CA THR A 24 14.22 3.35 2.51
C THR A 24 14.27 2.30 3.63
N GLU A 25 15.31 1.47 3.65
CA GLU A 25 15.54 0.49 4.71
C GLU A 25 15.76 1.25 6.04
N THR A 26 14.73 1.31 6.89
CA THR A 26 14.84 1.95 8.20
C THR A 26 15.43 1.02 9.25
N SER A 27 15.33 -0.31 9.07
CA SER A 27 15.96 -1.33 9.91
C SER A 27 15.93 -2.72 9.24
N PRO A 28 17.00 -3.52 9.31
CA PRO A 28 17.09 -4.83 8.63
C PRO A 28 16.16 -5.93 9.17
N GLN A 29 15.46 -5.67 10.28
CA GLN A 29 14.57 -6.63 10.95
C GLN A 29 13.07 -6.35 10.70
N ASP A 30 12.73 -5.20 10.11
CA ASP A 30 11.33 -4.77 9.98
C ASP A 30 11.14 -4.12 8.60
N HIS A 31 11.24 -4.95 7.56
CA HIS A 31 11.02 -4.52 6.19
C HIS A 31 9.55 -4.69 5.83
N PRO A 32 8.75 -3.61 5.82
CA PRO A 32 7.37 -3.72 5.41
C PRO A 32 7.29 -4.16 3.95
N ILE A 33 6.51 -5.19 3.68
CA ILE A 33 6.16 -5.57 2.31
C ILE A 33 5.08 -4.60 1.84
N VAL A 34 5.43 -3.76 0.88
CA VAL A 34 4.49 -2.80 0.30
C VAL A 34 4.25 -3.15 -1.16
N ILE A 35 2.99 -3.19 -1.58
CA ILE A 35 2.60 -3.44 -2.98
C ILE A 35 1.66 -2.35 -3.48
N TYR A 36 1.63 -2.14 -4.80
CA TYR A 36 0.64 -1.26 -5.41
C TYR A 36 -0.70 -1.98 -5.63
N GLY A 37 -1.77 -1.36 -5.14
CA GLY A 37 -3.16 -1.80 -5.30
C GLY A 37 -4.04 -0.71 -5.92
N PHE A 38 -4.96 -1.14 -6.77
CA PHE A 38 -5.81 -0.27 -7.57
C PHE A 38 -7.25 -0.72 -7.49
N SER A 39 -8.17 0.23 -7.33
CA SER A 39 -9.58 -0.08 -7.17
C SER A 39 -10.28 -0.33 -8.50
N ASN A 40 -9.80 0.29 -9.58
CA ASN A 40 -10.39 0.19 -10.90
C ASN A 40 -9.35 0.30 -12.01
N LYS A 41 -9.81 0.04 -13.25
CA LYS A 41 -8.96 0.09 -14.44
C LYS A 41 -8.37 1.45 -14.71
N SER A 42 -9.15 2.51 -14.59
CA SER A 42 -8.71 3.86 -14.91
C SER A 42 -7.50 4.27 -14.05
N GLN A 43 -7.50 3.90 -12.77
CA GLN A 43 -6.41 4.23 -11.85
C GLN A 43 -5.10 3.52 -12.21
N TYR A 44 -5.13 2.21 -12.45
CA TYR A 44 -3.90 1.55 -12.88
C TYR A 44 -3.47 1.98 -14.29
N ASP A 45 -4.39 2.36 -15.19
CA ASP A 45 -4.04 2.90 -16.51
C ASP A 45 -3.26 4.21 -16.40
N VAL A 46 -3.64 5.09 -15.46
CA VAL A 46 -2.90 6.32 -15.16
C VAL A 46 -1.49 5.99 -14.67
N PHE A 47 -1.37 5.06 -13.71
CA PHE A 47 -0.08 4.60 -13.22
C PHE A 47 0.80 3.98 -14.30
N LEU A 48 0.23 3.14 -15.17
CA LEU A 48 0.94 2.51 -16.29
C LEU A 48 1.44 3.56 -17.30
N LYS A 49 0.69 4.63 -17.54
CA LYS A 49 1.15 5.72 -18.44
C LYS A 49 2.30 6.52 -17.84
N ALA A 50 2.34 6.64 -16.51
CA ALA A 50 3.40 7.32 -15.79
C ALA A 50 4.61 6.41 -15.51
N SER A 51 4.51 5.11 -15.76
CA SER A 51 5.53 4.11 -15.48
C SER A 51 6.11 3.55 -16.78
N SER A 52 7.43 3.42 -16.85
CA SER A 52 8.10 2.73 -17.97
C SER A 52 8.14 1.20 -17.79
N LEU A 53 7.58 0.68 -16.70
CA LEU A 53 7.60 -0.74 -16.36
C LEU A 53 6.49 -1.50 -17.10
N ALA A 54 6.81 -2.70 -17.57
CA ALA A 54 5.87 -3.61 -18.22
C ALA A 54 5.00 -4.35 -17.19
N LEU A 55 4.17 -3.60 -16.46
CA LEU A 55 3.36 -4.13 -15.38
C LEU A 55 2.04 -4.70 -15.89
N THR A 56 1.62 -5.82 -15.31
CA THR A 56 0.35 -6.47 -15.66
C THR A 56 -0.62 -6.43 -14.48
N PRO A 57 -1.90 -6.03 -14.69
CA PRO A 57 -2.89 -6.05 -13.63
C PRO A 57 -3.31 -7.48 -13.32
N TYR A 58 -3.29 -7.82 -12.04
CA TYR A 58 -3.74 -9.10 -11.51
C TYR A 58 -4.85 -8.89 -10.48
N PRO A 59 -5.94 -9.68 -10.50
CA PRO A 59 -7.01 -9.53 -9.52
C PRO A 59 -6.51 -9.79 -8.10
N LEU A 60 -6.76 -8.84 -7.21
CA LEU A 60 -6.50 -8.99 -5.79
C LEU A 60 -7.61 -9.85 -5.19
N VAL A 61 -7.34 -11.15 -5.13
CA VAL A 61 -8.31 -12.12 -4.63
C VAL A 61 -8.17 -12.31 -3.13
N LYS A 62 -9.29 -12.55 -2.44
CA LYS A 62 -9.34 -12.87 -1.01
C LYS A 62 -8.30 -13.91 -0.60
N ARG A 63 -8.18 -15.01 -1.36
CA ARG A 63 -7.19 -16.08 -1.09
C ARG A 63 -5.73 -15.62 -1.13
N PHE A 64 -5.41 -14.64 -1.98
CA PHE A 64 -4.05 -14.08 -2.05
C PHE A 64 -3.73 -13.34 -0.75
N LEU A 65 -4.64 -12.45 -0.34
CA LEU A 65 -4.49 -11.71 0.91
C LEU A 65 -4.46 -12.63 2.13
N GLU A 66 -5.36 -13.63 2.21
CA GLU A 66 -5.38 -14.61 3.29
C GLU A 66 -4.06 -15.38 3.39
N LYS A 67 -3.55 -15.90 2.27
CA LYS A 67 -2.26 -16.60 2.24
C LYS A 67 -1.13 -15.71 2.76
N HIS A 68 -1.11 -14.43 2.38
CA HIS A 68 -0.08 -13.50 2.83
C HIS A 68 -0.27 -13.09 4.30
N VAL A 69 -1.49 -12.94 4.79
CA VAL A 69 -1.75 -12.63 6.21
C VAL A 69 -1.31 -13.78 7.12
N ASP A 70 -1.56 -15.04 6.73
CA ASP A 70 -1.20 -16.22 7.52
C ASP A 70 0.30 -16.58 7.48
N GLN A 71 0.98 -16.39 6.35
CA GLN A 71 2.34 -16.93 6.18
C GLN A 71 3.45 -16.13 6.87
N ASN A 72 3.31 -14.81 7.02
CA ASN A 72 4.26 -14.00 7.77
C ASN A 72 3.50 -12.95 8.58
N ALA A 73 2.94 -13.36 9.72
CA ALA A 73 2.19 -12.48 10.61
C ALA A 73 3.08 -11.40 11.27
N ASP A 74 4.39 -11.62 11.31
CA ASP A 74 5.38 -10.71 11.92
C ASP A 74 5.80 -9.58 10.96
N GLU A 75 5.61 -9.75 9.64
CA GLU A 75 5.96 -8.73 8.66
C GLU A 75 4.80 -7.76 8.45
N MET A 76 5.10 -6.46 8.51
CA MET A 76 4.14 -5.41 8.18
C MET A 76 3.82 -5.43 6.68
N LYS A 77 2.55 -5.67 6.30
CA LYS A 77 2.12 -5.76 4.89
C LYS A 77 1.14 -4.65 4.53
N LEU A 78 1.52 -3.82 3.57
CA LEU A 78 0.75 -2.65 3.13
C LEU A 78 0.41 -2.72 1.65
N VAL A 79 -0.77 -2.20 1.32
CA VAL A 79 -1.23 -1.97 -0.05
C VAL A 79 -1.33 -0.47 -0.25
N VAL A 80 -0.49 0.09 -1.11
CA VAL A 80 -0.64 1.46 -1.60
C VAL A 80 -1.90 1.51 -2.44
N VAL A 81 -2.81 2.45 -2.16
CA VAL A 81 -4.12 2.52 -2.83
C VAL A 81 -4.11 3.64 -3.85
N ASP A 82 -4.41 3.29 -5.10
CA ASP A 82 -4.64 4.22 -6.23
C ASP A 82 -3.52 5.26 -6.40
N ALA A 83 -2.26 4.81 -6.46
CA ALA A 83 -1.15 5.70 -6.83
C ALA A 83 -1.28 6.11 -8.31
N ASP A 84 -1.03 7.38 -8.62
CA ASP A 84 -1.03 7.91 -9.98
C ASP A 84 0.29 7.65 -10.70
N SER A 85 1.40 7.51 -9.97
CA SER A 85 2.73 7.26 -10.53
C SER A 85 3.67 6.60 -9.52
N PRO A 86 4.71 5.89 -9.98
CA PRO A 86 5.70 5.29 -9.08
C PRO A 86 6.52 6.33 -8.31
N THR A 87 6.57 7.57 -8.77
CA THR A 87 7.30 8.70 -8.16
C THR A 87 6.37 9.74 -7.56
N GLN A 88 5.11 9.38 -7.27
CA GLN A 88 4.18 10.29 -6.63
C GLN A 88 4.71 10.71 -5.26
N PRO A 89 4.82 12.03 -4.96
CA PRO A 89 5.48 12.51 -3.74
C PRO A 89 4.88 11.96 -2.45
N SER A 90 3.58 11.67 -2.46
CA SER A 90 2.92 11.02 -1.35
C SER A 90 1.77 10.14 -1.79
N VAL A 91 1.72 8.92 -1.28
CA VAL A 91 0.67 7.95 -1.56
C VAL A 91 0.12 7.37 -0.26
N HIS A 92 -1.15 6.99 -0.27
CA HIS A 92 -1.79 6.38 0.90
C HIS A 92 -1.74 4.87 0.84
N ALA A 93 -1.70 4.22 2.00
CA ALA A 93 -1.68 2.78 2.10
C ALA A 93 -2.60 2.27 3.22
N ALA A 94 -3.13 1.07 2.98
CA ALA A 94 -3.90 0.30 3.94
C ALA A 94 -3.18 -1.01 4.27
N THR A 95 -3.40 -1.56 5.46
CA THR A 95 -2.86 -2.89 5.79
C THR A 95 -3.56 -3.98 4.98
N PHE A 96 -2.87 -5.09 4.72
CA PHE A 96 -3.48 -6.27 4.09
C PHE A 96 -4.72 -6.73 4.85
N GLN A 97 -4.72 -6.64 6.18
CA GLN A 97 -5.86 -6.97 7.03
C GLN A 97 -7.06 -6.06 6.72
N ASN A 98 -6.88 -4.74 6.67
CA ASN A 98 -7.98 -3.81 6.36
C ASN A 98 -8.54 -4.05 4.96
N VAL A 99 -7.67 -4.30 3.97
CA VAL A 99 -8.10 -4.60 2.60
C VAL A 99 -8.86 -5.92 2.55
N LEU A 100 -8.37 -6.95 3.24
CA LEU A 100 -9.03 -8.24 3.33
C LEU A 100 -10.41 -8.14 3.98
N GLU A 101 -10.51 -7.40 5.08
CA GLU A 101 -11.79 -7.14 5.77
C GLU A 101 -12.75 -6.37 4.88
N ALA A 102 -12.29 -5.32 4.19
CA ALA A 102 -13.11 -4.58 3.22
C ALA A 102 -13.63 -5.49 2.10
N ILE A 103 -12.79 -6.36 1.53
CA ILE A 103 -13.19 -7.34 0.52
C ILE A 103 -14.19 -8.37 1.08
N ARG A 104 -13.99 -8.84 2.32
CA ARG A 104 -14.89 -9.79 2.99
C ARG A 104 -16.27 -9.21 3.24
N LEU A 105 -16.32 -7.94 3.64
CA LEU A 105 -17.56 -7.20 3.90
C LEU A 105 -18.22 -6.69 2.62
N GLY A 106 -17.54 -6.79 1.46
CA GLY A 106 -18.02 -6.20 0.21
C GLY A 106 -18.02 -4.67 0.25
N SER A 107 -17.18 -4.06 1.11
CA SER A 107 -17.07 -2.62 1.28
C SER A 107 -16.43 -1.97 0.05
N GLU A 108 -17.02 -0.87 -0.41
CA GLU A 108 -16.47 -0.06 -1.50
C GLU A 108 -15.22 0.70 -1.07
N THR A 109 -15.04 0.89 0.24
CA THR A 109 -13.93 1.63 0.81
C THR A 109 -13.15 0.83 1.86
N VAL A 110 -11.86 1.11 1.96
CA VAL A 110 -10.92 0.57 2.96
C VAL A 110 -10.34 1.70 3.82
N ASN A 111 -10.12 1.40 5.10
CA ASN A 111 -9.46 2.31 6.03
C ASN A 111 -7.97 2.40 5.72
N LEU A 112 -7.49 3.62 5.46
CA LEU A 112 -6.07 3.90 5.30
C LEU A 112 -5.41 3.96 6.67
N THR A 113 -4.22 3.38 6.78
CA THR A 113 -3.46 3.30 8.04
C THR A 113 -2.07 3.90 7.93
N HIS A 114 -1.56 4.04 6.71
CA HIS A 114 -0.21 4.51 6.45
C HIS A 114 -0.18 5.49 5.28
N LYS A 115 0.87 6.29 5.24
CA LYS A 115 1.24 7.15 4.14
C LYS A 115 2.68 6.85 3.78
N LEU A 116 2.97 6.78 2.49
CA LEU A 116 4.32 6.71 1.99
C LEU A 116 4.69 8.08 1.44
N ILE A 117 5.83 8.61 1.87
CA ILE A 117 6.38 9.87 1.40
C ILE A 117 7.67 9.58 0.63
N LEU A 118 7.72 10.01 -0.63
CA LEU A 118 8.90 9.85 -1.45
C LEU A 118 10.00 10.79 -0.96
N ASP A 119 11.16 10.22 -0.65
CA ASP A 119 12.39 10.98 -0.45
C ASP A 119 12.98 11.33 -1.83
N PRO A 120 13.02 12.62 -2.20
CA PRO A 120 13.50 13.04 -3.53
C PRO A 120 15.02 12.84 -3.70
N THR A 121 15.76 12.64 -2.60
CA THR A 121 17.22 12.48 -2.62
C THR A 121 17.60 11.04 -2.91
N ALA A 122 16.92 10.09 -2.26
CA ALA A 122 17.16 8.66 -2.38
C ALA A 122 16.25 7.98 -3.43
N SER A 123 15.21 8.66 -3.92
CA SER A 123 14.18 8.09 -4.80
C SER A 123 13.49 6.86 -4.18
N THR A 124 13.37 6.85 -2.85
CA THR A 124 12.77 5.77 -2.06
C THR A 124 11.68 6.34 -1.16
N TYR A 125 10.68 5.54 -0.85
CA TYR A 125 9.61 5.96 0.05
C TYR A 125 9.97 5.67 1.51
N ARG A 126 9.59 6.61 2.37
CA ARG A 126 9.49 6.41 3.81
C ARG A 126 8.04 6.11 4.18
N VAL A 127 7.83 5.04 4.94
CA VAL A 127 6.50 4.70 5.48
C VAL A 127 6.28 5.48 6.77
N GLU A 128 5.16 6.18 6.84
CA GLU A 128 4.65 6.82 8.06
C GLU A 128 3.30 6.18 8.41
N SER A 129 3.14 5.74 9.65
CA SER A 129 1.83 5.40 10.17
C SER A 129 1.01 6.66 10.37
N PHE A 130 -0.28 6.59 10.11
CA PHE A 130 -1.23 7.50 10.74
C PHE A 130 -1.25 7.12 12.23
N SER A 131 -0.22 7.54 12.95
CA SER A 131 -0.27 7.53 14.40
C SER A 131 -1.46 8.40 14.77
N LEU A 132 -2.48 7.78 15.35
CA LEU A 132 -3.28 8.44 16.38
C LEU A 132 -2.26 8.92 17.40
N THR A 133 -1.76 10.14 17.24
CA THR A 133 -1.07 10.81 18.32
C THR A 133 -2.13 11.00 19.39
N ALA A 134 -2.20 10.05 20.31
CA ALA A 134 -2.42 10.42 21.70
C ALA A 134 -1.32 11.45 21.98
N SER A 135 -1.70 12.72 21.86
CA SER A 135 -1.02 13.82 22.54
C SER A 135 -1.06 13.50 24.04
N SER A 136 -0.18 12.63 24.50
CA SER A 136 0.20 12.62 25.90
C SER A 136 1.24 13.72 26.04
N GLU A 137 0.71 14.91 26.17
CA GLU A 137 1.34 16.11 26.69
C GLU A 137 2.14 15.75 27.96
N PRO A 138 3.45 16.00 28.04
CA PRO A 138 4.16 15.94 29.31
C PRO A 138 3.89 17.26 30.03
N ALA A 139 2.93 17.27 30.95
CA ALA A 139 2.71 18.40 31.84
C ALA A 139 3.10 18.01 33.28
N ALA A 140 4.33 18.42 33.62
CA ALA A 140 4.92 18.70 34.94
C ALA A 140 5.02 17.58 35.99
#